data_AF-A0A8H7ATQ3-F1
#
_entry.id   AF-A0A8H7ATQ3-F1
#
_cell.length_a   1.000
_cell.length_b   1.000
_cell.length_c   1.000
_cell.angle_alpha   90.00
_cell.angle_beta   90.00
_cell.angle_gamma   90.00
#
_symmetry.space_group_name_H-M   'P 1'
#
loop_
_entity.id
_entity.type
_entity.pdbx_description
1 polymer ?
#
loop_
_entity_poly.entity_id
_entity_poly.type
_entity_poly.pdbx_seq_one_letter_code
_entity_poly.pdbx_strand_id
1 'polypeptide(L)'
;MTFFASVRQGFGRANTKSNSNLKAAAAAANGASTSNSNIPPLPSITNSPSVSSSLGMDSNYSDGEPKRFFSEKYAKCSVKGNFLTLAAQPKNVELGEWLAHQLVEMNRLLTGMIQVIQEVDTNTGLAICNEKSCPTMSAGRLTYTWLEGGRPAKIPAPSYITRVQKWIVGKIHDPATFPTDPPASVASTAFASGDTSSPAHYSTGAPIAAPPTSLSAPLSQLSGQQNDWVGKSSGFPPNFHADVRSIIKQMFRCYAHLYHGHWENPFWHINRHLELNSCFVHFVTVAMYYDLLGRKDMEPLQGLIDIFVGQGVIPREAVQQHSG
;
A
#
# COMPACT_ATOMS: atom_id res chain seq x y z
N MET A 1 -0.28 -12.14 20.14
CA MET A 1 -0.98 -11.12 19.35
C MET A 1 -0.14 -10.83 18.13
N THR A 2 -0.68 -11.00 16.92
CA THR A 2 -0.04 -10.53 15.68
C THR A 2 0.05 -9.01 15.73
N PHE A 3 1.23 -8.45 15.47
CA PHE A 3 1.49 -7.01 15.53
C PHE A 3 0.52 -6.21 14.64
N PHE A 4 0.14 -6.80 13.51
CA PHE A 4 -0.82 -6.23 12.54
C PHE A 4 -2.23 -6.01 13.13
N ALA A 5 -2.68 -6.83 14.08
CA ALA A 5 -3.98 -6.68 14.73
C ALA A 5 -4.06 -5.44 15.64
N SER A 6 -2.93 -5.02 16.24
CA SER A 6 -2.87 -3.85 17.12
C SER A 6 -2.97 -2.54 16.34
N VAL A 7 -2.41 -2.49 15.13
CA VAL A 7 -2.43 -1.30 14.26
C VAL A 7 -3.87 -0.90 13.88
N ARG A 8 -4.79 -1.86 13.70
CA ARG A 8 -6.22 -1.56 13.44
C ARG A 8 -6.93 -0.92 14.63
N GLN A 9 -6.58 -1.29 15.86
CA GLN A 9 -7.27 -0.78 17.06
C GLN A 9 -6.89 0.68 17.41
N GLY A 10 -5.75 1.19 16.92
CA GLY A 10 -5.33 2.58 17.12
C GLY A 10 -6.15 3.63 16.35
N PHE A 11 -6.97 3.23 15.38
CA PHE A 11 -7.77 4.14 14.54
C PHE A 11 -9.21 4.37 15.04
N GLY A 12 -9.60 3.78 16.19
CA GLY A 12 -11.00 3.75 16.65
C GLY A 12 -11.44 4.83 17.64
N ARG A 13 -10.60 5.82 18.01
CA ARG A 13 -10.99 6.84 18.99
C ARG A 13 -10.70 8.27 18.51
N ALA A 14 -11.66 8.84 17.80
CA ALA A 14 -11.84 10.29 17.71
C ALA A 14 -13.34 10.66 17.65
N ASN A 15 -13.82 11.11 18.81
CA ASN A 15 -14.76 12.22 19.02
C ASN A 15 -16.11 12.25 18.26
N THR A 16 -17.14 11.62 18.83
CA THR A 16 -18.55 11.92 18.50
C THR A 16 -19.12 12.96 19.47
N LYS A 17 -19.27 14.20 19.01
CA LYS A 17 -20.30 15.12 19.52
C LYS A 17 -21.05 15.77 18.36
N SER A 18 -22.36 15.54 18.40
CA SER A 18 -23.46 16.37 17.89
C SER A 18 -23.48 16.74 16.41
N ASN A 19 -24.36 16.07 15.65
CA ASN A 19 -25.46 16.79 15.03
C ASN A 19 -26.66 15.85 14.78
N SER A 20 -27.67 15.97 15.63
CA SER A 20 -28.98 15.38 15.45
C SER A 20 -29.77 16.26 14.48
N ASN A 21 -30.03 15.78 13.27
CA ASN A 21 -31.29 16.07 12.57
C ASN A 21 -31.45 15.20 11.33
N LEU A 22 -32.68 14.70 11.17
CA LEU A 22 -33.30 14.03 10.02
C LEU A 22 -33.62 12.56 10.24
N LYS A 23 -34.74 12.33 10.95
CA LYS A 23 -35.56 11.13 10.85
C LYS A 23 -36.98 11.56 10.50
N ALA A 24 -37.40 11.38 9.25
CA ALA A 24 -38.80 11.16 8.86
C ALA A 24 -38.89 10.97 7.34
N ALA A 25 -38.98 9.72 6.90
CA ALA A 25 -39.86 9.26 5.82
C ALA A 25 -39.47 7.81 5.46
N ALA A 26 -40.07 6.86 6.16
CA ALA A 26 -40.18 5.48 5.71
C ALA A 26 -41.66 5.22 5.46
N ALA A 27 -42.00 4.78 4.25
CA ALA A 27 -42.91 3.66 4.00
C ALA A 27 -43.31 3.63 2.52
N ALA A 28 -42.88 2.58 1.81
CA ALA A 28 -43.78 1.59 1.22
C ALA A 28 -43.07 0.85 0.07
N ALA A 29 -42.89 -0.47 0.23
CA ALA A 29 -43.32 -1.51 -0.71
C ALA A 29 -42.53 -2.81 -0.49
N ASN A 30 -43.29 -3.87 -0.24
CA ASN A 30 -42.86 -5.26 -0.10
C ASN A 30 -42.37 -5.86 -1.42
N GLY A 31 -41.49 -6.87 -1.32
CA GLY A 31 -41.19 -7.79 -2.41
C GLY A 31 -40.12 -8.82 -2.03
N ALA A 32 -40.54 -9.99 -1.58
CA ALA A 32 -39.66 -11.13 -1.30
C ALA A 32 -39.18 -11.78 -2.61
N SER A 33 -37.89 -12.13 -2.70
CA SER A 33 -37.40 -13.22 -3.55
C SER A 33 -36.04 -13.74 -3.07
N THR A 34 -35.86 -15.03 -3.30
CA THR A 34 -34.77 -15.92 -2.88
C THR A 34 -33.61 -15.95 -3.88
N SER A 35 -32.43 -16.31 -3.36
CA SER A 35 -31.31 -17.03 -4.02
C SER A 35 -30.18 -16.29 -4.76
N ASN A 36 -28.99 -16.85 -4.53
CA ASN A 36 -27.74 -16.86 -5.29
C ASN A 36 -26.72 -15.71 -5.16
N SER A 37 -25.80 -15.93 -4.23
CA SER A 37 -24.40 -15.52 -4.29
C SER A 37 -23.72 -16.06 -5.56
N ASN A 38 -23.39 -15.18 -6.50
CA ASN A 38 -22.44 -15.46 -7.57
C ASN A 38 -21.60 -14.20 -7.83
N ILE A 39 -20.35 -14.23 -7.33
CA ILE A 39 -19.30 -13.27 -7.66
C ILE A 39 -18.60 -13.81 -8.92
N PRO A 40 -18.50 -13.05 -10.02
CA PRO A 40 -17.74 -13.50 -11.19
C PRO A 40 -16.23 -13.32 -10.97
N PRO A 41 -15.38 -14.28 -11.37
CA PRO A 41 -13.92 -14.13 -11.34
C PRO A 41 -13.45 -13.32 -12.57
N LEU A 42 -12.51 -12.39 -12.38
CA LEU A 42 -11.79 -11.72 -13.48
C LEU A 42 -10.38 -12.34 -13.64
N PRO A 43 -9.80 -12.36 -14.85
CA PRO A 43 -8.68 -13.21 -15.20
C PRO A 43 -7.31 -12.54 -14.99
N SER A 44 -6.28 -13.39 -15.03
CA SER A 44 -4.86 -13.06 -14.87
C SER A 44 -4.38 -11.95 -15.80
N ILE A 45 -3.65 -11.00 -15.21
CA ILE A 45 -3.08 -9.80 -15.84
C ILE A 45 -1.82 -10.13 -16.65
N THR A 46 -1.93 -10.06 -17.98
CA THR A 46 -0.79 -9.94 -18.91
C THR A 46 -0.43 -8.47 -19.13
N ASN A 47 0.88 -8.19 -19.20
CA ASN A 47 1.52 -6.89 -19.41
C ASN A 47 0.75 -5.94 -20.36
N SER A 48 0.37 -4.75 -19.89
CA SER A 48 -0.11 -3.66 -20.74
C SER A 48 1.06 -2.98 -21.45
N PRO A 49 1.02 -2.77 -22.79
CA PRO A 49 2.04 -2.00 -23.49
C PRO A 49 1.78 -0.50 -23.31
N SER A 50 2.83 0.26 -23.02
CA SER A 50 2.87 1.72 -23.16
C SER A 50 2.88 2.06 -24.65
N VAL A 51 1.88 2.81 -25.13
CA VAL A 51 1.84 3.30 -26.51
C VAL A 51 2.41 4.72 -26.58
N SER A 52 3.56 4.87 -27.25
CA SER A 52 4.07 6.16 -27.68
C SER A 52 3.23 6.61 -28.88
N SER A 53 2.42 7.66 -28.73
CA SER A 53 1.65 8.23 -29.82
C SER A 53 2.35 9.48 -30.36
N SER A 54 2.91 9.40 -31.57
CA SER A 54 3.31 10.56 -32.36
C SER A 54 2.10 11.03 -33.19
N LEU A 55 1.66 12.27 -32.97
CA LEU A 55 1.18 13.27 -33.97
C LEU A 55 0.13 14.22 -33.35
N GLY A 56 0.51 15.50 -33.28
CA GLY A 56 -0.31 16.65 -33.68
C GLY A 56 -1.42 17.15 -32.76
N MET A 57 -1.08 17.98 -31.78
CA MET A 57 -1.86 19.19 -31.44
C MET A 57 -0.98 20.11 -30.58
N ASP A 58 -0.73 21.32 -31.06
CA ASP A 58 0.11 22.34 -30.44
C ASP A 58 -0.34 22.64 -29.00
N SER A 59 0.37 22.05 -28.05
CA SER A 59 0.38 22.51 -26.67
C SER A 59 1.72 23.20 -26.49
N ASN A 60 1.67 24.48 -26.14
CA ASN A 60 2.82 25.32 -25.83
C ASN A 60 3.55 24.71 -24.61
N TYR A 61 4.40 23.72 -24.85
CA TYR A 61 5.27 23.13 -23.86
C TYR A 61 6.45 24.07 -23.70
N SER A 62 6.54 24.72 -22.55
CA SER A 62 7.75 25.38 -22.08
C SER A 62 8.85 24.33 -21.87
N ASP A 63 9.46 23.90 -22.97
CA ASP A 63 10.72 23.15 -23.01
C ASP A 63 11.83 24.19 -22.79
N GLY A 64 12.24 24.41 -21.55
CA GLY A 64 13.20 25.48 -21.26
C GLY A 64 13.75 25.63 -19.84
N GLU A 65 13.11 25.07 -18.80
CA GLU A 65 13.74 24.95 -17.48
C GLU A 65 13.65 23.50 -16.97
N PRO A 66 14.77 22.90 -16.51
CA PRO A 66 14.69 21.65 -15.78
C PRO A 66 13.77 21.85 -14.57
N LYS A 67 12.76 20.99 -14.41
CA LYS A 67 11.80 21.13 -13.31
C LYS A 67 12.56 21.28 -12.00
N ARG A 68 12.21 22.29 -11.20
CA ARG A 68 12.99 22.74 -10.05
C ARG A 68 13.31 21.60 -9.07
N PHE A 69 12.43 20.62 -8.91
CA PHE A 69 12.68 19.47 -8.04
C PHE A 69 13.82 18.54 -8.48
N PHE A 70 14.24 18.58 -9.75
CA PHE A 70 15.46 17.89 -10.23
C PHE A 70 16.75 18.65 -9.89
N SER A 71 16.66 19.76 -9.15
CA SER A 71 17.84 20.47 -8.69
C SER A 71 18.23 20.00 -7.30
N GLU A 72 19.49 19.62 -7.14
CA GLU A 72 20.07 19.15 -5.88
C GLU A 72 19.80 20.08 -4.69
N LYS A 73 19.75 21.40 -4.94
CA LYS A 73 19.46 22.42 -3.91
C LYS A 73 18.10 22.25 -3.22
N TYR A 74 17.12 21.66 -3.92
CA TYR A 74 15.76 21.46 -3.43
C TYR A 74 15.46 19.99 -3.05
N ALA A 75 16.37 19.07 -3.39
CA ALA A 75 16.33 17.67 -2.99
C ALA A 75 16.88 17.50 -1.55
N LYS A 76 16.24 18.16 -0.57
CA LYS A 76 16.57 18.03 0.85
C LYS A 76 15.47 17.28 1.59
N CYS A 77 15.84 16.43 2.53
CA CYS A 77 14.90 15.74 3.41
C CYS A 77 14.78 16.48 4.75
N SER A 78 13.59 16.47 5.33
CA SER A 78 13.37 16.95 6.70
C SER A 78 13.99 15.99 7.73
N VAL A 79 13.99 14.69 7.43
CA VAL A 79 14.54 13.66 8.33
C VAL A 79 16.04 13.52 8.12
N LYS A 80 16.80 13.71 9.20
CA LYS A 80 18.25 13.46 9.27
C LYS A 80 18.48 12.09 9.91
N GLY A 81 18.36 11.04 9.11
CA GLY A 81 18.52 9.67 9.59
C GLY A 81 18.82 8.71 8.44
N ASN A 82 19.40 7.55 8.76
CA ASN A 82 19.61 6.50 7.79
C ASN A 82 18.27 5.80 7.53
N PHE A 83 17.67 6.01 6.36
CA PHE A 83 16.39 5.41 6.01
C PHE A 83 16.43 3.87 5.96
N LEU A 84 17.61 3.25 5.90
CA LEU A 84 17.74 1.81 5.97
C LEU A 84 17.27 1.25 7.31
N THR A 85 17.49 1.95 8.41
CA THR A 85 17.09 1.45 9.74
C THR A 85 15.57 1.37 9.87
N LEU A 86 14.83 2.15 9.07
CA LEU A 86 13.38 2.12 8.96
C LEU A 86 12.87 1.08 7.97
N ALA A 87 13.73 0.61 7.05
CA ALA A 87 13.38 -0.36 6.02
C ALA A 87 13.80 -1.80 6.39
N ALA A 88 14.82 -1.95 7.24
CA ALA A 88 15.37 -3.24 7.64
C ALA A 88 14.37 -4.03 8.49
N GLN A 89 14.16 -5.29 8.10
CA GLN A 89 13.31 -6.23 8.81
C GLN A 89 13.85 -6.51 10.23
N PRO A 90 13.02 -6.40 11.29
CA PRO A 90 13.43 -6.78 12.63
C PRO A 90 13.73 -8.28 12.75
N LYS A 91 14.66 -8.64 13.64
CA LYS A 91 14.97 -10.06 13.92
C LYS A 91 13.72 -10.77 14.43
N ASN A 92 13.44 -11.95 13.88
CA ASN A 92 12.31 -12.83 14.23
C ASN A 92 10.92 -12.36 13.77
N VAL A 93 10.82 -11.33 12.93
CA VAL A 93 9.57 -10.99 12.24
C VAL A 93 9.55 -11.68 10.89
N GLU A 94 8.40 -12.21 10.48
CA GLU A 94 8.22 -12.84 9.17
C GLU A 94 8.21 -11.78 8.05
N LEU A 95 8.71 -12.11 6.87
CA LEU A 95 8.88 -11.12 5.78
C LEU A 95 7.53 -10.58 5.28
N GLY A 96 6.52 -11.44 5.13
CA GLY A 96 5.17 -11.05 4.76
C GLY A 96 4.53 -10.06 5.76
N GLU A 97 4.64 -10.33 7.06
CA GLU A 97 4.17 -9.40 8.10
C GLU A 97 4.89 -8.06 8.05
N TRP A 98 6.21 -8.08 7.84
CA TRP A 98 6.99 -6.86 7.70
C TRP A 98 6.58 -6.06 6.46
N LEU A 99 6.47 -6.71 5.30
CA LEU A 99 6.03 -6.06 4.07
C LEU A 99 4.61 -5.48 4.20
N ALA A 100 3.71 -6.20 4.86
CA ALA A 100 2.36 -5.71 5.13
C ALA A 100 2.38 -4.45 6.01
N HIS A 101 3.21 -4.44 7.07
CA HIS A 101 3.39 -3.25 7.90
C HIS A 101 3.94 -2.07 7.10
N GLN A 102 5.03 -2.27 6.35
CA GLN A 102 5.63 -1.22 5.54
C GLN A 102 4.64 -0.66 4.52
N LEU A 103 3.82 -1.51 3.92
CA LEU A 103 2.79 -1.09 2.97
C LEU A 103 1.74 -0.18 3.61
N VAL A 104 1.22 -0.56 4.78
CA VAL A 104 0.23 0.23 5.52
C VAL A 104 0.81 1.59 5.90
N GLU A 105 2.05 1.60 6.38
CA GLU A 105 2.73 2.83 6.78
C GLU A 105 3.00 3.75 5.59
N MET A 106 3.53 3.22 4.49
CA MET A 106 3.74 4.02 3.27
C MET A 106 2.41 4.55 2.71
N ASN A 107 1.31 3.79 2.80
CA ASN A 107 -0.01 4.24 2.36
C ASN A 107 -0.54 5.38 3.25
N ARG A 108 -0.30 5.31 4.55
CA ARG A 108 -0.63 6.39 5.50
C ARG A 108 0.13 7.67 5.15
N LEU A 109 1.45 7.58 4.93
CA LEU A 109 2.29 8.72 4.55
C LEU A 109 1.85 9.33 3.21
N LEU A 110 1.63 8.50 2.19
CA LEU A 110 1.16 8.97 0.88
C LEU A 110 -0.22 9.63 0.98
N THR A 111 -1.13 9.07 1.77
CA THR A 111 -2.47 9.66 1.97
C THR A 111 -2.38 11.06 2.56
N GLY A 112 -1.49 11.28 3.53
CA GLY A 112 -1.23 12.62 4.06
C GLY A 112 -0.74 13.61 3.00
N MET A 113 0.15 13.17 2.10
CA MET A 113 0.61 14.02 0.98
C MET A 113 -0.50 14.28 -0.06
N ILE A 114 -1.35 13.30 -0.34
CA ILE A 114 -2.48 13.46 -1.25
C ILE A 114 -3.52 14.43 -0.69
N GLN A 115 -3.76 14.43 0.63
CA GLN A 115 -4.71 15.36 1.25
C GLN A 115 -4.32 16.82 0.98
N VAL A 116 -3.02 17.14 0.95
CA VAL A 116 -2.53 18.49 0.63
C VAL A 116 -3.04 18.99 -0.73
N ILE A 117 -3.10 18.13 -1.74
CA ILE A 117 -3.56 18.52 -3.08
C ILE A 117 -5.08 18.40 -3.25
N GLN A 118 -5.75 17.68 -2.35
CA GLN A 118 -7.21 17.54 -2.31
C GLN A 118 -7.88 18.67 -1.51
N GLU A 119 -7.09 19.45 -0.76
CA GLU A 119 -7.57 20.62 -0.03
C GLU A 119 -8.29 21.59 -0.97
N VAL A 120 -9.46 22.06 -0.52
CA VAL A 120 -10.31 22.96 -1.29
C VAL A 120 -9.83 24.39 -1.06
N ASP A 121 -9.49 25.08 -2.14
CA ASP A 121 -9.17 26.49 -2.07
C ASP A 121 -10.44 27.29 -1.72
N THR A 122 -10.35 28.11 -0.68
CA THR A 122 -11.47 28.92 -0.17
C THR A 122 -11.94 29.97 -1.17
N ASN A 123 -11.09 30.39 -2.11
CA ASN A 123 -11.43 31.40 -3.11
C ASN A 123 -12.16 30.82 -4.32
N THR A 124 -11.74 29.65 -4.78
CA THR A 124 -12.28 29.01 -5.98
C THR A 124 -13.34 27.95 -5.68
N GLY A 125 -13.37 27.43 -4.44
CA GLY A 125 -14.22 26.31 -4.05
C GLY A 125 -13.84 24.98 -4.70
N LEU A 126 -12.67 24.90 -5.34
CA LEU A 126 -12.16 23.71 -6.02
C LEU A 126 -10.92 23.18 -5.32
N ALA A 127 -10.71 21.86 -5.38
CA ALA A 127 -9.46 21.26 -4.93
C ALA A 127 -8.28 21.76 -5.78
N ILE A 128 -7.09 21.82 -5.17
CA ILE A 128 -5.86 22.24 -5.86
C ILE A 128 -5.57 21.33 -7.07
N CYS A 129 -5.69 20.02 -6.88
CA CYS A 129 -5.75 19.05 -7.97
C CYS A 129 -7.21 18.88 -8.43
N ASN A 130 -7.53 19.36 -9.63
CA ASN A 130 -8.86 19.30 -10.21
C ASN A 130 -8.79 18.95 -11.70
N GLU A 131 -9.95 18.72 -12.34
CA GLU A 131 -9.99 18.32 -13.75
C GLU A 131 -9.49 19.41 -14.72
N LYS A 132 -9.52 20.69 -14.31
CA LYS A 132 -8.99 21.79 -15.12
C LYS A 132 -7.47 21.88 -15.03
N SER A 133 -6.91 21.72 -13.83
CA SER A 133 -5.46 21.74 -13.61
C SER A 133 -4.80 20.44 -14.08
N CYS A 134 -5.47 19.30 -13.93
CA CYS A 134 -4.96 17.98 -14.24
C CYS A 134 -6.00 17.12 -14.97
N PRO A 135 -6.26 17.40 -16.27
CA PRO A 135 -7.27 16.70 -17.06
C PRO A 135 -6.94 15.23 -17.33
N THR A 136 -5.67 14.84 -17.17
CA THR A 136 -5.21 13.45 -17.28
C THR A 136 -4.21 13.11 -16.18
N MET A 137 -4.23 11.89 -15.69
CA MET A 137 -3.21 11.39 -14.75
C MET A 137 -1.85 11.25 -15.46
N SER A 138 -0.99 12.26 -15.34
CA SER A 138 0.33 12.29 -15.98
C SER A 138 1.47 12.60 -15.02
N ALA A 139 2.64 12.07 -15.33
CA ALA A 139 3.91 12.42 -14.70
C ALA A 139 4.95 12.72 -15.80
N GLY A 140 5.22 14.01 -16.02
CA GLY A 140 6.13 14.44 -17.09
C GLY A 140 5.56 14.08 -18.46
N ARG A 141 6.29 13.24 -19.20
CA ARG A 141 5.89 12.75 -20.53
C ARG A 141 5.01 11.50 -20.48
N LEU A 142 4.91 10.85 -19.33
CA LEU A 142 4.17 9.60 -19.16
C LEU A 142 2.72 9.89 -18.75
N THR A 143 1.76 9.27 -19.44
CA THR A 143 0.34 9.30 -19.08
C THR A 143 -0.08 7.93 -18.56
N TYR A 144 -0.71 7.91 -17.39
CA TYR A 144 -1.23 6.70 -16.78
C TYR A 144 -2.70 6.49 -17.16
N THR A 145 -3.02 5.27 -17.58
CA THR A 145 -4.39 4.85 -17.86
C THR A 145 -4.95 4.03 -16.70
N TRP A 146 -6.27 4.09 -16.52
CA TRP A 146 -7.00 3.23 -15.59
C TRP A 146 -7.95 2.31 -16.36
N LEU A 147 -8.23 1.12 -15.83
CA LEU A 147 -9.18 0.20 -16.43
C LEU A 147 -10.61 0.58 -16.03
N GLU A 148 -11.43 0.94 -17.01
CA GLU A 148 -12.85 1.26 -16.84
C GLU A 148 -13.67 0.35 -17.76
N GLY A 149 -14.51 -0.50 -17.15
CA GLY A 149 -15.24 -1.53 -17.91
C GLY A 149 -14.31 -2.51 -18.66
N GLY A 150 -13.11 -2.78 -18.12
CA GLY A 150 -12.12 -3.66 -18.74
C GLY A 150 -11.29 -3.01 -19.87
N ARG A 151 -11.55 -1.75 -20.22
CA ARG A 151 -10.79 -1.01 -21.24
C ARG A 151 -9.88 0.05 -20.60
N PRO A 152 -8.64 0.23 -21.11
CA PRO A 152 -7.77 1.29 -20.63
C PRO A 152 -8.29 2.65 -21.08
N ALA A 153 -8.62 3.50 -20.12
CA ALA A 153 -9.13 4.86 -20.33
C ALA A 153 -8.19 5.89 -19.70
N LYS A 154 -8.06 7.04 -20.36
CA LYS A 154 -7.43 8.24 -19.80
C LYS A 154 -8.47 8.94 -18.94
N ILE A 155 -8.20 9.04 -17.65
CA ILE A 155 -9.08 9.70 -16.69
C ILE A 155 -8.37 10.88 -16.03
N PRO A 156 -9.11 11.87 -15.51
CA PRO A 156 -8.53 12.98 -14.76
C PRO A 156 -7.70 12.49 -13.58
N ALA A 157 -6.63 13.22 -13.27
CA ALA A 157 -5.76 12.90 -12.14
C ALA A 157 -6.48 12.81 -10.79
N PRO A 158 -7.39 13.74 -10.40
CA PRO A 158 -8.10 13.63 -9.13
C PRO A 158 -8.93 12.35 -9.03
N SER A 159 -9.68 12.02 -10.09
CA SER A 159 -10.49 10.80 -10.17
C SER A 159 -9.64 9.53 -10.13
N TYR A 160 -8.48 9.56 -10.79
CA TYR A 160 -7.50 8.48 -10.74
C TYR A 160 -7.00 8.25 -9.32
N ILE A 161 -6.54 9.29 -8.63
CA ILE A 161 -6.00 9.21 -7.28
C ILE A 161 -7.05 8.68 -6.31
N THR A 162 -8.30 9.14 -6.40
CA THR A 162 -9.39 8.60 -5.57
C THR A 162 -9.66 7.12 -5.84
N ARG A 163 -9.65 6.68 -7.10
CA ARG A 163 -9.81 5.26 -7.46
C ARG A 163 -8.65 4.42 -6.90
N VAL A 164 -7.43 4.94 -6.97
CA VAL A 164 -6.23 4.32 -6.39
C VAL A 164 -6.35 4.19 -4.88
N GLN A 165 -6.67 5.27 -4.16
CA GLN A 165 -6.82 5.23 -2.70
C GLN A 165 -7.86 4.20 -2.28
N LYS A 166 -9.03 4.19 -2.93
CA LYS A 166 -10.09 3.20 -2.67
C LYS A 166 -9.63 1.77 -2.95
N TRP A 167 -8.93 1.55 -4.06
CA TRP A 167 -8.43 0.23 -4.43
C TRP A 167 -7.37 -0.29 -3.45
N ILE A 168 -6.39 0.54 -3.08
CA ILE A 168 -5.34 0.19 -2.10
C ILE A 168 -5.95 -0.11 -0.74
N VAL A 169 -6.84 0.76 -0.25
CA VAL A 169 -7.53 0.55 1.03
C VAL A 169 -8.36 -0.73 0.99
N GLY A 170 -9.09 -0.98 -0.10
CA GLY A 170 -9.85 -2.22 -0.29
C GLY A 170 -8.95 -3.46 -0.22
N LYS A 171 -7.77 -3.43 -0.85
CA LYS A 171 -6.79 -4.51 -0.80
C LYS A 171 -6.21 -4.72 0.59
N ILE A 172 -5.82 -3.65 1.29
CA ILE A 172 -5.24 -3.72 2.64
C ILE A 172 -6.25 -4.23 3.67
N HIS A 173 -7.53 -3.93 3.49
CA HIS A 173 -8.59 -4.33 4.42
C HIS A 173 -9.20 -5.71 4.10
N ASP A 174 -8.87 -6.29 2.95
CA ASP A 174 -9.33 -7.61 2.54
C ASP A 174 -8.61 -8.71 3.34
N PRO A 175 -9.32 -9.47 4.18
CA PRO A 175 -8.73 -10.54 4.98
C PRO A 175 -8.09 -11.66 4.15
N ALA A 176 -8.53 -11.84 2.89
CA ALA A 176 -7.95 -12.85 2.01
C ALA A 176 -6.57 -12.44 1.48
N THR A 177 -6.32 -11.14 1.33
CA THR A 177 -5.03 -10.60 0.88
C THR A 177 -4.12 -10.28 2.08
N PHE A 178 -4.68 -9.75 3.18
CA PHE A 178 -3.99 -9.38 4.42
C PHE A 178 -4.67 -10.04 5.63
N PRO A 179 -4.30 -11.29 5.97
CA PRO A 179 -4.85 -11.97 7.13
C PRO A 179 -4.50 -11.22 8.43
N THR A 180 -5.51 -11.03 9.28
CA THR A 180 -5.34 -10.39 10.60
C THR A 180 -5.35 -11.41 11.74
N ASP A 181 -5.87 -12.60 11.47
CA ASP A 181 -6.03 -13.64 12.47
C ASP A 181 -4.68 -14.28 12.81
N PRO A 182 -4.42 -14.59 14.09
CA PRO A 182 -3.22 -15.32 14.45
C PRO A 182 -3.22 -16.67 13.73
N PRO A 183 -2.05 -17.16 13.27
CA PRO A 183 -1.96 -18.47 12.64
C PRO A 183 -2.54 -19.54 13.58
N ALA A 184 -3.19 -20.56 13.00
CA ALA A 184 -3.95 -21.56 13.77
C ALA A 184 -3.13 -22.24 14.90
N SER A 185 -1.81 -22.31 14.74
CA SER A 185 -0.88 -22.84 15.76
C SER A 185 -0.80 -22.02 17.06
N VAL A 186 -1.06 -20.71 17.01
CA VAL A 186 -1.08 -19.82 18.19
C VAL A 186 -2.49 -19.53 18.70
N ALA A 187 -3.52 -19.72 17.86
CA ALA A 187 -4.92 -19.61 18.30
C ALA A 187 -5.26 -20.66 19.37
N SER A 188 -4.67 -21.87 19.29
CA SER A 188 -4.88 -22.95 20.26
C SER A 188 -4.22 -22.71 21.62
N THR A 189 -3.23 -21.81 21.72
CA THR A 189 -2.52 -21.50 22.99
C THR A 189 -2.97 -20.19 23.64
N ALA A 190 -3.75 -19.36 22.93
CA ALA A 190 -4.10 -18.01 23.36
C ALA A 190 -5.34 -17.88 24.26
N PHE A 191 -6.04 -18.97 24.60
CA PHE A 191 -7.28 -18.93 25.41
C PHE A 191 -7.24 -19.70 26.73
N ALA A 192 -6.06 -19.92 27.31
CA ALA A 192 -5.96 -20.39 28.70
C ALA A 192 -5.64 -19.20 29.62
N SER A 193 -6.63 -18.35 29.87
CA SER A 193 -6.58 -17.37 30.97
C SER A 193 -7.83 -17.57 31.82
N GLY A 194 -7.60 -17.94 33.07
CA GLY A 194 -8.53 -18.64 33.93
C GLY A 194 -9.78 -17.87 34.32
N ASP A 195 -10.89 -18.60 34.33
CA ASP A 195 -11.99 -18.38 35.25
C ASP A 195 -11.96 -19.51 36.28
N THR A 196 -11.59 -19.16 37.51
CA THR A 196 -11.75 -20.01 38.70
C THR A 196 -13.12 -19.72 39.33
N SER A 197 -14.20 -20.22 38.74
CA SER A 197 -15.49 -20.27 39.43
C SER A 197 -16.45 -21.31 38.83
N SER A 198 -16.18 -22.60 39.05
CA SER A 198 -17.24 -23.61 39.29
C SER A 198 -16.68 -24.97 39.74
N PRO A 199 -17.45 -25.74 40.55
CA PRO A 199 -16.90 -26.80 41.40
C PRO A 199 -16.61 -28.10 40.66
N ALA A 200 -15.60 -28.80 41.15
CA ALA A 200 -15.16 -30.11 40.72
C ALA A 200 -16.29 -31.15 40.79
N HIS A 201 -16.68 -31.70 39.63
CA HIS A 201 -17.25 -33.04 39.55
C HIS A 201 -16.14 -34.04 39.23
N TYR A 202 -15.80 -34.87 40.22
CA TYR A 202 -14.96 -36.06 40.02
C TYR A 202 -15.68 -37.03 39.09
N SER A 203 -15.11 -37.27 37.90
CA SER A 203 -15.43 -38.42 37.06
C SER A 203 -14.13 -39.16 36.77
N THR A 204 -14.03 -40.36 37.33
CA THR A 204 -12.98 -41.34 37.08
C THR A 204 -13.04 -41.79 35.61
N GLY A 205 -12.07 -41.35 34.81
CA GLY A 205 -11.83 -41.80 33.44
C GLY A 205 -10.38 -42.30 33.29
N ALA A 206 -10.22 -43.48 32.71
CA ALA A 206 -8.97 -44.23 32.52
C ALA A 206 -7.82 -43.44 31.85
N PRO A 207 -6.54 -43.84 32.04
CA PRO A 207 -5.42 -43.18 31.39
C PRO A 207 -5.47 -43.37 29.86
N ILE A 208 -5.50 -42.25 29.14
CA ILE A 208 -5.43 -42.21 27.68
C ILE A 208 -3.98 -42.53 27.29
N ALA A 209 -3.78 -43.63 26.56
CA ALA A 209 -2.49 -44.02 26.03
C ALA A 209 -1.91 -42.92 25.11
N ALA A 210 -0.64 -42.60 25.29
CA ALA A 210 0.10 -41.75 24.37
C ALA A 210 0.11 -42.37 22.95
N PRO A 211 -0.04 -41.58 21.88
CA PRO A 211 0.10 -42.09 20.52
C PRO A 211 1.56 -42.52 20.29
N PRO A 212 1.82 -43.55 19.45
CA PRO A 212 3.17 -44.03 19.23
C PRO A 212 4.01 -42.96 18.53
N THR A 213 5.08 -42.53 19.18
CA THR A 213 6.14 -41.71 18.61
C THR A 213 6.84 -42.52 17.51
N SER A 214 6.43 -42.36 16.26
CA SER A 214 7.13 -42.94 15.11
C SER A 214 8.43 -42.17 14.88
N LEU A 215 9.48 -42.53 15.62
CA LEU A 215 10.85 -42.00 15.52
C LEU A 215 11.60 -42.42 14.24
N SER A 216 10.90 -42.95 13.23
CA SER A 216 11.48 -43.54 12.02
C SER A 216 11.04 -42.89 10.72
N ALA A 217 10.45 -41.69 10.75
CA ALA A 217 10.20 -40.94 9.52
C ALA A 217 11.53 -40.48 8.90
N PRO A 218 11.83 -40.81 7.63
CA PRO A 218 13.05 -40.37 6.97
C PRO A 218 13.11 -38.85 6.88
N LEU A 219 14.29 -38.26 7.09
CA LEU A 219 14.53 -36.80 7.13
C LEU A 219 14.04 -36.09 5.85
N SER A 220 13.99 -36.81 4.73
CA SER A 220 13.44 -36.36 3.44
C SER A 220 11.92 -36.17 3.41
N GLN A 221 11.19 -36.62 4.44
CA GLN A 221 9.76 -36.36 4.63
C GLN A 221 9.50 -35.13 5.53
N LEU A 222 10.53 -34.64 6.24
CA LEU A 222 10.51 -33.36 6.98
C LEU A 222 10.93 -32.17 6.09
N SER A 223 11.61 -32.44 4.97
CA SER A 223 11.82 -31.43 3.92
C SER A 223 10.50 -31.27 3.15
N GLY A 224 9.60 -30.47 3.73
CA GLY A 224 8.36 -30.06 3.11
C GLY A 224 8.61 -29.61 1.67
N GLN A 225 7.79 -30.14 0.77
CA GLN A 225 7.78 -29.80 -0.65
C GLN A 225 7.99 -28.30 -0.89
N GLN A 226 8.93 -28.05 -1.80
CA GLN A 226 9.27 -26.88 -2.59
C GLN A 226 8.07 -26.00 -3.04
N ASN A 227 7.36 -25.41 -2.09
CA ASN A 227 6.34 -24.38 -2.29
C ASN A 227 6.35 -23.47 -1.05
N ASP A 228 7.50 -22.86 -0.79
CA ASP A 228 7.63 -21.82 0.22
C ASP A 228 7.45 -20.46 -0.47
N TRP A 229 6.52 -19.63 0.02
CA TRP A 229 6.24 -18.30 -0.50
C TRP A 229 6.24 -17.29 0.64
N VAL A 230 6.49 -16.02 0.32
CA VAL A 230 6.54 -14.93 1.29
C VAL A 230 5.21 -14.83 2.05
N GLY A 231 5.24 -14.89 3.39
CA GLY A 231 4.04 -14.78 4.21
C GLY A 231 3.34 -16.10 4.56
N LYS A 232 3.85 -17.26 4.11
CA LYS A 232 3.20 -18.56 4.32
C LYS A 232 2.93 -18.89 5.80
N SER A 233 3.91 -18.67 6.69
CA SER A 233 3.77 -18.95 8.12
C SER A 233 2.78 -18.02 8.83
N SER A 234 2.51 -16.84 8.27
CA SER A 234 1.53 -15.87 8.77
C SER A 234 0.19 -15.95 8.02
N GLY A 235 0.00 -16.95 7.17
CA GLY A 235 -1.27 -17.22 6.48
C GLY A 235 -1.51 -16.36 5.23
N PHE A 236 -0.51 -15.61 4.75
CA PHE A 236 -0.66 -14.82 3.53
C PHE A 236 -0.81 -15.72 2.29
N PRO A 237 -1.60 -15.30 1.30
CA PRO A 237 -1.81 -16.09 0.10
C PRO A 237 -0.56 -16.14 -0.80
N PRO A 238 -0.42 -17.15 -1.68
CA PRO A 238 0.74 -17.28 -2.58
C PRO A 238 0.98 -16.07 -3.51
N ASN A 239 -0.08 -15.32 -3.83
CA ASN A 239 -0.01 -14.14 -4.68
C ASN A 239 0.32 -12.84 -3.91
N PHE A 240 0.48 -12.90 -2.59
CA PHE A 240 0.70 -11.73 -1.73
C PHE A 240 1.81 -10.81 -2.23
N HIS A 241 2.97 -11.37 -2.56
CA HIS A 241 4.09 -10.58 -3.07
C HIS A 241 3.77 -9.85 -4.38
N ALA A 242 2.98 -10.46 -5.27
CA ALA A 242 2.54 -9.83 -6.51
C ALA A 242 1.51 -8.71 -6.27
N ASP A 243 0.61 -8.89 -5.29
CA ASP A 243 -0.32 -7.85 -4.86
C ASP A 243 0.43 -6.66 -4.23
N VAL A 244 1.41 -6.90 -3.35
CA VAL A 244 2.26 -5.84 -2.76
C VAL A 244 2.97 -5.04 -3.84
N ARG A 245 3.61 -5.70 -4.81
CA ARG A 245 4.25 -5.01 -5.96
C ARG A 245 3.26 -4.16 -6.76
N SER A 246 2.04 -4.65 -6.95
CA SER A 246 1.00 -3.91 -7.66
C SER A 246 0.55 -2.67 -6.89
N ILE A 247 0.44 -2.76 -5.57
CA ILE A 247 0.11 -1.63 -4.69
C ILE A 247 1.22 -0.58 -4.70
N ILE A 248 2.48 -0.99 -4.50
CA ILE A 248 3.65 -0.10 -4.52
C ILE A 248 3.74 0.65 -5.85
N LYS A 249 3.59 -0.06 -6.98
CA LYS A 249 3.57 0.58 -8.30
C LYS A 249 2.49 1.66 -8.40
N GLN A 250 1.31 1.38 -7.86
CA GLN A 250 0.21 2.32 -7.93
C GLN A 250 0.43 3.55 -7.02
N MET A 251 1.06 3.36 -5.87
CA MET A 251 1.51 4.43 -4.98
C MET A 251 2.59 5.31 -5.62
N PHE A 252 3.55 4.70 -6.33
CA PHE A 252 4.59 5.43 -7.06
C PHE A 252 4.00 6.37 -8.11
N ARG A 253 2.96 5.93 -8.84
CA ARG A 253 2.27 6.79 -9.82
C ARG A 253 1.67 8.04 -9.19
N CYS A 254 1.13 7.93 -7.96
CA CYS A 254 0.67 9.07 -7.19
C CYS A 254 1.83 10.01 -6.84
N TYR A 255 2.95 9.49 -6.32
CA TYR A 255 4.15 10.31 -6.05
C TYR A 255 4.64 11.02 -7.31
N ALA A 256 4.76 10.32 -8.44
CA ALA A 256 5.17 10.90 -9.71
C ALA A 256 4.26 12.05 -10.13
N HIS A 257 2.95 11.92 -9.93
CA HIS A 257 2.03 13.01 -10.18
C HIS A 257 2.22 14.19 -9.20
N LEU A 258 2.39 13.93 -7.90
CA LEU A 258 2.65 14.98 -6.90
C LEU A 258 3.90 15.82 -7.26
N TYR A 259 4.99 15.17 -7.63
CA TYR A 259 6.23 15.85 -8.05
C TYR A 259 6.06 16.61 -9.37
N HIS A 260 5.50 15.99 -10.41
CA HIS A 260 5.44 16.65 -11.71
C HIS A 260 4.34 17.72 -11.81
N GLY A 261 3.21 17.52 -11.13
CA GLY A 261 2.04 18.40 -11.23
C GLY A 261 1.93 19.41 -10.10
N HIS A 262 2.38 19.06 -8.89
CA HIS A 262 2.04 19.82 -7.68
C HIS A 262 3.24 20.23 -6.81
N TRP A 263 4.47 19.98 -7.25
CA TRP A 263 5.66 20.32 -6.46
C TRP A 263 5.77 21.80 -6.13
N GLU A 264 5.62 22.67 -7.12
CA GLU A 264 5.67 24.12 -6.91
C GLU A 264 4.40 24.58 -6.18
N ASN A 265 3.22 24.30 -6.74
CA ASN A 265 1.94 24.58 -6.12
C ASN A 265 1.22 23.27 -5.75
N PRO A 266 1.03 22.93 -4.46
CA PRO A 266 1.22 23.76 -3.28
C PRO A 266 2.52 23.50 -2.49
N PHE A 267 3.20 22.36 -2.70
CA PHE A 267 4.20 21.84 -1.74
C PHE A 267 5.37 22.80 -1.45
N TRP A 268 5.84 23.53 -2.46
CA TRP A 268 6.88 24.52 -2.29
C TRP A 268 6.37 25.74 -1.50
N HIS A 269 5.25 26.32 -1.92
CA HIS A 269 4.71 27.55 -1.31
C HIS A 269 4.26 27.37 0.15
N ILE A 270 3.79 26.19 0.52
CA ILE A 270 3.43 25.87 1.91
C ILE A 270 4.60 25.27 2.72
N ASN A 271 5.80 25.20 2.13
CA ASN A 271 7.01 24.67 2.75
C ASN A 271 6.92 23.20 3.22
N ARG A 272 6.07 22.38 2.56
CA ARG A 272 5.95 20.93 2.84
C ARG A 272 6.78 20.03 1.91
N HIS A 273 7.51 20.62 0.98
CA HIS A 273 8.36 19.89 0.03
C HIS A 273 9.42 18.99 0.71
N LEU A 274 9.90 19.37 1.91
CA LEU A 274 10.85 18.54 2.69
C LEU A 274 10.20 17.26 3.26
N GLU A 275 8.93 17.35 3.65
CA GLU A 275 8.15 16.20 4.14
C GLU A 275 7.84 15.24 2.99
N LEU A 276 7.46 15.80 1.82
CA LEU A 276 7.25 15.03 0.59
C LEU A 276 8.52 14.25 0.21
N ASN A 277 9.69 14.91 0.23
CA ASN A 277 10.97 14.27 -0.01
C ASN A 277 11.28 13.16 1.00
N SER A 278 11.03 13.37 2.28
CA SER A 278 11.31 12.37 3.31
C SER A 278 10.42 11.13 3.15
N CYS A 279 9.13 11.33 2.84
CA CYS A 279 8.20 10.24 2.57
C CYS A 279 8.57 9.47 1.30
N PHE A 280 8.96 10.19 0.25
CA PHE A 280 9.37 9.60 -1.02
C PHE A 280 10.68 8.81 -0.89
N VAL A 281 11.68 9.34 -0.18
CA VAL A 281 12.94 8.63 0.07
C VAL A 281 12.71 7.36 0.88
N HIS A 282 11.89 7.41 1.94
CA HIS A 282 11.52 6.20 2.67
C HIS A 282 10.86 5.16 1.76
N PHE A 283 9.88 5.60 0.96
CA PHE A 283 9.17 4.77 0.00
C PHE A 283 10.12 4.10 -1.00
N VAL A 284 11.00 4.87 -1.65
CA VAL A 284 11.95 4.34 -2.64
C VAL A 284 12.98 3.41 -1.99
N THR A 285 13.46 3.74 -0.78
CA THR A 285 14.40 2.88 -0.05
C THR A 285 13.80 1.51 0.21
N VAL A 286 12.55 1.44 0.70
CA VAL A 286 11.84 0.17 0.92
C VAL A 286 11.58 -0.55 -0.41
N ALA A 287 11.13 0.18 -1.44
CA ALA A 287 10.80 -0.40 -2.74
C ALA A 287 12.03 -1.01 -3.44
N MET A 288 13.20 -0.40 -3.33
CA MET A 288 14.45 -0.93 -3.88
C MET A 288 14.99 -2.08 -3.03
N TYR A 289 14.99 -1.94 -1.70
CA TYR A 289 15.52 -2.97 -0.80
C TYR A 289 14.80 -4.32 -0.94
N TYR A 290 13.47 -4.32 -1.08
CA TYR A 290 12.67 -5.55 -1.24
C TYR A 290 12.31 -5.88 -2.71
N ASP A 291 12.93 -5.23 -3.69
CA ASP A 291 12.63 -5.40 -5.13
C ASP A 291 11.11 -5.32 -5.47
N LEU A 292 10.44 -4.32 -4.91
CA LEU A 292 8.99 -4.15 -5.06
C LEU A 292 8.60 -3.32 -6.29
N LEU A 293 9.55 -2.59 -6.87
CA LEU A 293 9.31 -1.66 -7.98
C LEU A 293 10.42 -1.81 -9.02
N GLY A 294 10.05 -2.12 -10.27
CA GLY A 294 11.03 -2.30 -11.34
C GLY A 294 11.61 -0.99 -11.85
N ARG A 295 12.85 -1.04 -12.37
CA ARG A 295 13.54 0.13 -12.96
C ARG A 295 12.74 0.89 -14.01
N LYS A 296 11.99 0.18 -14.86
CA LYS A 296 11.14 0.80 -15.89
C LYS A 296 10.00 1.62 -15.31
N ASP A 297 9.44 1.17 -14.18
CA ASP A 297 8.34 1.86 -13.52
C ASP A 297 8.84 3.13 -12.80
N MET A 298 10.14 3.21 -12.45
CA MET A 298 10.77 4.34 -11.79
C MET A 298 11.21 5.48 -12.73
N GLU A 299 11.19 5.26 -14.05
CA GLU A 299 11.62 6.21 -15.08
C GLU A 299 11.17 7.68 -14.84
N PRO A 300 9.90 7.97 -14.49
CA PRO A 300 9.43 9.34 -14.36
C PRO A 300 10.17 10.15 -13.28
N LEU A 301 10.62 9.49 -12.21
CA LEU A 301 11.34 10.13 -11.10
C LEU A 301 12.79 9.67 -11.00
N GLN A 302 13.33 8.97 -12.01
CA GLN A 302 14.68 8.40 -11.95
C GLN A 302 15.74 9.47 -11.66
N GLY A 303 15.66 10.63 -12.32
CA GLY A 303 16.60 11.73 -12.07
C GLY A 303 16.57 12.26 -10.63
N LEU A 304 15.43 12.18 -9.94
CA LEU A 304 15.32 12.56 -8.53
C LEU A 304 15.89 11.47 -7.62
N ILE A 305 15.64 10.21 -7.95
CA ILE A 305 16.19 9.05 -7.23
C ILE A 305 17.72 9.08 -7.31
N ASP A 306 18.29 9.33 -8.50
CA ASP A 306 19.74 9.41 -8.71
C ASP A 306 20.39 10.51 -7.87
N ILE A 307 19.72 11.66 -7.71
CA ILE A 307 20.17 12.74 -6.82
C ILE A 307 20.21 12.26 -5.36
N PHE A 308 19.15 11.62 -4.88
CA PHE A 308 19.11 11.12 -3.49
C PHE A 308 20.12 9.99 -3.23
N VAL A 309 20.41 9.17 -4.23
CA VAL A 309 21.50 8.17 -4.19
C VAL A 309 22.86 8.86 -4.17
N GLY A 310 23.07 9.88 -5.01
CA GLY A 310 24.30 10.67 -5.06
C GLY A 310 24.61 11.40 -3.75
N GLN A 311 23.58 11.91 -3.09
CA GLN A 311 23.68 12.54 -1.77
C GLN A 311 23.87 11.54 -0.61
N GLY A 312 23.74 10.23 -0.86
CA GLY A 312 23.83 9.19 0.17
C GLY A 312 22.63 9.15 1.13
N VAL A 313 21.53 9.82 0.79
CA VAL A 313 20.28 9.75 1.57
C VAL A 313 19.59 8.41 1.36
N ILE A 314 19.62 7.91 0.11
CA ILE A 314 19.26 6.53 -0.19
C ILE A 314 20.51 5.66 0.02
N PRO A 315 20.47 4.70 0.96
CA PRO A 315 21.59 3.80 1.23
C PRO A 315 21.93 2.95 0.00
N ARG A 316 23.21 2.81 -0.32
CA ARG A 316 23.68 1.98 -1.44
C ARG A 316 23.32 0.50 -1.30
N GLU A 317 23.11 0.04 -0.08
CA GLU A 317 22.68 -1.33 0.24
C GLU A 317 21.30 -1.64 -0.35
N ALA A 318 20.36 -0.68 -0.33
CA ALA A 318 19.06 -0.82 -0.98
C ALA A 318 19.19 -0.87 -2.52
N VAL A 319 20.20 -0.20 -3.08
CA VAL A 319 20.48 -0.20 -4.52
C VAL A 319 21.12 -1.51 -4.99
N GLN A 320 21.97 -2.10 -4.16
CA GLN A 320 22.66 -3.36 -4.46
C GLN A 320 21.69 -4.56 -4.49
N GLN A 321 20.72 -4.62 -3.56
CA GLN A 321 19.70 -5.69 -3.57
C GLN A 321 18.76 -5.61 -4.78
N HIS A 322 18.54 -4.41 -5.33
CA HIS A 322 17.74 -4.22 -6.54
C HIS A 322 18.47 -4.55 -7.87
N SER A 323 19.79 -4.71 -7.83
CA SER A 323 20.62 -4.97 -9.03
C SER A 323 20.96 -6.45 -9.25
N GLY A 324 20.52 -7.32 -8.33
CA GLY A 324 20.76 -8.77 -8.34
C GLY A 324 19.66 -9.57 -9.03
#